data_AF-A0A512MG59-F1
#
_entry.id   AF-A0A512MG59-F1
#
_cell.length_a   1.000
_cell.length_b   1.000
_cell.length_c   1.000
_cell.angle_alpha   90.00
_cell.angle_beta   90.00
_cell.angle_gamma   90.00
#
_symmetry.space_group_name_H-M   'P 1'
#
loop_
_entity.id
_entity.type
_entity.pdbx_description
1 polymer ?
#
loop_
_entity_poly.entity_id
_entity_poly.type
_entity_poly.pdbx_seq_one_letter_code
_entity_poly.pdbx_strand_id
1 'polypeptide(L)'
;MKTLLQSAAFAVLAVAFSVQAQSTTQTTTTTVNEDGTASRSTKTVTTSGTLTEYTPGSTFIVKETSGPITYRYGTKVAYVTRSGKILTDDDVKTRIKVGIPVSVHYGLEGETRVINRVVIDD
;
A
#
# COMPACT_ATOMS: atom_id res chain seq x y z
N MET A 1 47.50 -16.38 -0.26
CA MET A 1 46.78 -17.55 0.29
C MET A 1 45.63 -17.06 1.15
N LYS A 2 44.44 -17.64 0.95
CA LYS A 2 43.27 -17.70 1.86
C LYS A 2 42.46 -16.40 2.00
N THR A 3 41.45 -16.21 1.13
CA THR A 3 40.02 -16.61 1.26
C THR A 3 39.20 -15.53 1.97
N LEU A 4 38.29 -14.84 1.25
CA LEU A 4 36.81 -15.00 1.30
C LEU A 4 36.24 -14.56 2.66
N LEU A 5 35.21 -13.71 2.78
CA LEU A 5 33.83 -13.91 2.34
C LEU A 5 33.15 -12.52 2.25
N GLN A 6 32.56 -12.19 1.11
CA GLN A 6 31.11 -12.15 0.88
C GLN A 6 30.32 -11.12 1.71
N SER A 7 29.88 -10.05 1.05
CA SER A 7 28.52 -9.56 1.27
C SER A 7 27.91 -9.22 -0.07
N ALA A 8 27.16 -10.19 -0.60
CA ALA A 8 26.40 -10.07 -1.84
C ALA A 8 25.15 -9.23 -1.55
N ALA A 9 25.15 -7.97 -1.97
CA ALA A 9 23.93 -7.18 -2.07
C ALA A 9 23.10 -7.72 -3.24
N PHE A 10 22.18 -8.64 -2.95
CA PHE A 10 21.18 -9.10 -3.91
C PHE A 10 20.20 -7.94 -4.19
N ALA A 11 20.49 -7.20 -5.26
CA ALA A 11 19.57 -6.24 -5.84
C ALA A 11 18.39 -7.01 -6.48
N VAL A 12 17.23 -7.01 -5.81
CA VAL A 12 15.99 -7.50 -6.42
C VAL A 12 15.32 -6.32 -7.13
N LEU A 13 15.68 -6.12 -8.39
CA LEU A 13 14.88 -5.36 -9.34
C LEU A 13 13.96 -6.35 -10.05
N ALA A 14 12.67 -6.29 -9.76
CA ALA A 14 11.65 -6.98 -10.55
C ALA A 14 10.50 -6.00 -10.83
N VAL A 15 10.68 -5.17 -11.87
CA VAL A 15 9.56 -4.52 -12.55
C VAL A 15 9.10 -5.51 -13.61
N ALA A 16 8.24 -6.44 -13.23
CA ALA A 16 7.52 -7.29 -14.17
C ALA A 16 6.21 -6.60 -14.52
N PHE A 17 6.18 -5.91 -15.67
CA PHE A 17 4.93 -5.58 -16.36
C PHE A 17 4.34 -6.87 -16.91
N SER A 18 3.28 -7.38 -16.29
CA SER A 18 2.44 -8.41 -16.90
C SER A 18 0.97 -8.24 -16.49
N VAL A 19 0.15 -8.02 -17.53
CA VAL A 19 -1.27 -8.34 -17.71
C VAL A 19 -2.26 -8.14 -16.53
N GLN A 20 -3.11 -7.12 -16.70
CA GLN A 20 -4.49 -6.96 -16.21
C GLN A 20 -4.91 -7.60 -14.87
N ALA A 21 -4.23 -7.20 -13.80
CA ALA A 21 -4.82 -6.96 -12.48
C ALA A 21 -3.98 -5.87 -11.82
N GLN A 22 -4.53 -4.68 -11.58
CA GLN A 22 -3.77 -3.50 -11.16
C GLN A 22 -3.41 -3.59 -9.66
N SER A 23 -2.51 -4.53 -9.34
CA SER A 23 -1.81 -4.61 -8.05
C SER A 23 -0.35 -4.21 -8.26
N THR A 24 0.00 -2.98 -7.92
CA THR A 24 1.38 -2.48 -8.02
C THR A 24 2.07 -2.65 -6.68
N THR A 25 3.06 -3.52 -6.61
CA THR A 25 3.88 -3.69 -5.40
C THR A 25 5.11 -2.79 -5.48
N GLN A 26 5.27 -1.89 -4.50
CA GLN A 26 6.48 -1.09 -4.29
C GLN A 26 7.15 -1.60 -3.01
N THR A 27 8.46 -1.87 -3.04
CA THR A 27 9.23 -2.28 -1.86
C THR A 27 10.29 -1.22 -1.60
N THR A 28 10.20 -0.46 -0.52
CA THR A 28 11.38 0.24 0.03
C THR A 28 12.19 -0.81 0.80
N THR A 29 13.53 -0.70 1.04
CA THR A 29 14.34 -1.58 1.95
C THR A 29 15.21 -0.81 2.97
N THR A 30 15.26 -1.19 4.27
CA THR A 30 15.96 -0.50 5.39
C THR A 30 17.24 -1.25 5.70
N THR A 31 18.38 -0.69 5.37
CA THR A 31 19.69 -1.28 5.69
C THR A 31 20.51 -0.29 6.48
N VAL A 32 20.72 -0.55 7.76
CA VAL A 32 21.64 0.25 8.57
C VAL A 32 23.04 -0.32 8.40
N ASN A 33 23.95 0.43 7.78
CA ASN A 33 25.35 0.05 7.59
C ASN A 33 26.13 0.30 8.89
N GLU A 34 27.23 -0.43 9.09
CA GLU A 34 28.11 -0.31 10.28
C GLU A 34 28.71 1.11 10.47
N ASP A 35 28.60 1.99 9.46
CA ASP A 35 29.03 3.40 9.52
C ASP A 35 28.01 4.37 10.14
N GLY A 36 26.83 3.89 10.56
CA GLY A 36 25.76 4.70 11.15
C GLY A 36 24.69 5.18 10.16
N THR A 37 24.78 4.82 8.88
CA THR A 37 23.79 5.18 7.85
C THR A 37 22.63 4.20 7.82
N ALA A 38 21.38 4.67 8.02
CA ALA A 38 20.15 3.86 7.91
C ALA A 38 19.44 4.05 6.55
N SER A 39 19.42 3.02 5.70
CA SER A 39 18.50 2.92 4.54
C SER A 39 17.08 2.57 5.07
N ARG A 40 15.91 2.75 4.37
CA ARG A 40 14.53 2.40 4.90
C ARG A 40 13.63 1.49 4.01
N SER A 41 12.91 0.48 4.60
CA SER A 41 12.04 -0.54 3.99
C SER A 41 10.57 -0.34 4.23
N THR A 42 9.78 -0.23 3.17
CA THR A 42 8.33 -0.10 3.24
C THR A 42 7.76 -0.77 2.01
N LYS A 43 7.22 -1.98 2.15
CA LYS A 43 6.50 -2.62 1.05
C LYS A 43 5.09 -2.03 0.94
N THR A 44 4.92 -1.05 0.05
CA THR A 44 3.63 -0.44 -0.28
C THR A 44 3.03 -1.13 -1.50
N VAL A 45 1.93 -1.84 -1.33
CA VAL A 45 1.16 -2.40 -2.44
C VAL A 45 -0.02 -1.49 -2.72
N THR A 46 -0.24 -1.17 -3.98
CA THR A 46 -1.42 -0.47 -4.46
C THR A 46 -2.34 -1.49 -5.09
N THR A 47 -3.58 -1.61 -4.63
CA THR A 47 -4.60 -2.47 -5.24
C THR A 47 -5.89 -1.69 -5.46
N SER A 48 -6.49 -1.84 -6.63
CA SER A 48 -7.80 -1.28 -6.97
C SER A 48 -8.92 -2.28 -6.71
N GLY A 49 -10.08 -1.80 -6.28
CA GLY A 49 -11.29 -2.61 -6.15
C GLY A 49 -12.52 -1.76 -5.85
N THR A 50 -13.63 -2.42 -5.51
CA THR A 50 -14.89 -1.74 -5.14
C THR A 50 -15.08 -1.75 -3.64
N LEU A 51 -15.36 -0.60 -3.04
CA LEU A 51 -15.61 -0.51 -1.60
C LEU A 51 -16.93 -1.21 -1.26
N THR A 52 -16.89 -2.26 -0.43
CA THR A 52 -18.09 -3.03 -0.04
C THR A 52 -18.57 -2.68 1.37
N GLU A 53 -17.65 -2.34 2.26
CA GLU A 53 -17.98 -1.89 3.60
C GLU A 53 -17.02 -0.78 4.02
N TYR A 54 -17.58 0.24 4.65
CA TYR A 54 -16.82 1.43 5.03
C TYR A 54 -17.34 2.04 6.32
N THR A 55 -16.50 2.02 7.33
CA THR A 55 -16.62 2.82 8.54
C THR A 55 -15.28 3.51 8.77
N PRO A 56 -15.18 4.85 8.57
CA PRO A 56 -13.92 5.58 8.71
C PRO A 56 -13.23 5.25 10.04
N GLY A 57 -11.98 4.78 9.97
CA GLY A 57 -11.17 4.41 11.13
C GLY A 57 -11.50 3.06 11.78
N SER A 58 -12.50 2.33 11.30
CA SER A 58 -12.91 1.03 11.85
C SER A 58 -12.88 -0.08 10.80
N THR A 59 -13.78 -0.05 9.81
CA THR A 59 -13.89 -1.10 8.77
C THR A 59 -13.62 -0.54 7.39
N PHE A 60 -12.77 -1.24 6.62
CA PHE A 60 -12.49 -0.91 5.23
C PHE A 60 -12.38 -2.21 4.44
N ILE A 61 -13.47 -2.61 3.79
CA ILE A 61 -13.53 -3.86 3.03
C ILE A 61 -13.67 -3.52 1.56
N VAL A 62 -12.75 -4.05 0.75
CA VAL A 62 -12.72 -3.84 -0.70
C VAL A 62 -12.89 -5.17 -1.39
N LYS A 63 -13.82 -5.24 -2.34
CA LYS A 63 -13.95 -6.36 -3.26
C LYS A 63 -12.89 -6.22 -4.35
N GLU A 64 -11.89 -7.08 -4.27
CA GLU A 64 -10.87 -7.28 -5.28
C GLU A 64 -11.23 -8.46 -6.19
N THR A 65 -10.42 -8.70 -7.22
CA THR A 65 -10.57 -9.84 -8.12
C THR A 65 -10.53 -11.18 -7.38
N SER A 66 -9.72 -11.29 -6.33
CA SER A 66 -9.61 -12.48 -5.47
C SER A 66 -10.75 -12.62 -4.45
N GLY A 67 -11.59 -11.59 -4.29
CA GLY A 67 -12.69 -11.57 -3.32
C GLY A 67 -12.64 -10.36 -2.38
N PRO A 68 -13.52 -10.33 -1.36
CA PRO A 68 -13.54 -9.28 -0.35
C PRO A 68 -12.29 -9.36 0.54
N ILE A 69 -11.53 -8.27 0.60
CA ILE A 69 -10.36 -8.12 1.45
C ILE A 69 -10.64 -7.08 2.52
N THR A 70 -10.37 -7.46 3.77
CA THR A 70 -10.42 -6.55 4.91
C THR A 70 -9.06 -5.89 5.11
N TYR A 71 -9.07 -4.56 5.21
CA TYR A 71 -7.90 -3.76 5.46
C TYR A 71 -7.90 -3.19 6.87
N ARG A 72 -6.71 -3.10 7.49
CA ARG A 72 -6.54 -2.36 8.74
C ARG A 72 -6.12 -0.93 8.48
N TYR A 73 -6.61 -0.01 9.29
CA TYR A 73 -6.15 1.37 9.27
C TYR A 73 -4.76 1.48 9.88
N GLY A 74 -3.83 2.09 9.14
CA GLY A 74 -2.57 2.55 9.73
C GLY A 74 -2.77 3.78 10.61
N THR A 75 -1.72 4.17 11.33
CA THR A 75 -1.74 5.34 12.23
C THR A 75 -2.14 6.64 11.52
N LYS A 76 -1.79 6.76 10.24
CA LYS A 76 -2.16 7.91 9.41
C LYS A 76 -2.58 7.42 8.03
N VAL A 77 -3.85 7.67 7.68
CA VAL A 77 -4.38 7.36 6.35
C VAL A 77 -4.64 8.66 5.60
N ALA A 78 -3.99 8.83 4.45
CA ALA A 78 -4.26 9.95 3.56
C ALA A 78 -5.34 9.57 2.55
N TYR A 79 -6.42 10.34 2.52
CA TYR A 79 -7.46 10.22 1.50
C TYR A 79 -7.21 11.22 0.39
N VAL A 80 -7.21 10.75 -0.85
CA VAL A 80 -7.01 11.61 -2.03
C VAL A 80 -7.94 11.23 -3.17
N THR A 81 -8.22 12.16 -4.05
CA THR A 81 -8.82 11.87 -5.36
C THR A 81 -7.76 11.35 -6.33
N ARG A 82 -8.18 10.74 -7.45
CA ARG A 82 -7.28 10.39 -8.56
C ARG A 82 -6.52 11.61 -9.12
N SER A 83 -7.12 12.81 -9.06
CA SER A 83 -6.46 14.07 -9.42
C SER A 83 -5.41 14.56 -8.41
N GLY A 84 -5.27 13.89 -7.26
CA GLY A 84 -4.28 14.22 -6.24
C GLY A 84 -4.77 15.21 -5.18
N LYS A 85 -6.05 15.62 -5.19
CA LYS A 85 -6.63 16.47 -4.14
C LYS A 85 -6.71 15.68 -2.85
N ILE A 86 -6.15 16.21 -1.76
CA ILE A 86 -6.33 15.64 -0.43
C ILE A 86 -7.76 15.93 0.04
N LEU A 87 -8.45 14.89 0.50
CA LEU A 87 -9.79 15.00 1.04
C LEU A 87 -9.71 15.33 2.54
N THR A 88 -10.57 16.24 2.98
CA THR A 88 -10.82 16.52 4.39
C THR A 88 -11.76 15.47 4.99
N ASP A 89 -11.90 15.42 6.31
CA ASP A 89 -12.78 14.44 6.98
C ASP A 89 -14.25 14.58 6.52
N ASP A 90 -14.71 15.80 6.26
CA ASP A 90 -16.06 16.06 5.74
C ASP A 90 -16.20 15.59 4.29
N ASP A 91 -15.18 15.83 3.46
CA ASP A 91 -15.14 15.29 2.10
C ASP A 91 -15.14 13.76 2.10
N VAL A 92 -14.44 13.14 3.05
CA VAL A 92 -14.35 11.69 3.20
C VAL A 92 -15.72 11.10 3.53
N LYS A 93 -16.43 11.66 4.51
CA LYS A 93 -17.78 11.17 4.87
C LYS A 93 -18.81 11.34 3.76
N THR A 94 -18.66 12.36 2.93
CA THR A 94 -19.63 12.70 1.88
C THR A 94 -19.34 12.02 0.56
N ARG A 95 -18.06 11.86 0.19
CA ARG A 95 -17.64 11.25 -1.08
C ARG A 95 -17.38 9.75 -0.98
N ILE A 96 -16.90 9.24 0.16
CA ILE A 96 -16.64 7.81 0.30
C ILE A 96 -17.93 7.10 0.64
N LYS A 97 -18.42 6.30 -0.30
CA LYS A 97 -19.62 5.48 -0.15
C LYS A 97 -19.37 4.07 -0.64
N VAL A 98 -20.10 3.12 -0.06
CA VAL A 98 -20.11 1.74 -0.55
C VAL A 98 -20.54 1.73 -2.02
N GLY A 99 -19.86 0.92 -2.83
CA GLY A 99 -20.09 0.76 -4.26
C GLY A 99 -19.17 1.58 -5.16
N ILE A 100 -18.39 2.52 -4.63
CA ILE A 100 -17.45 3.31 -5.45
C ILE A 100 -16.13 2.56 -5.70
N PRO A 101 -15.50 2.75 -6.86
CA PRO A 101 -14.15 2.27 -7.11
C PRO A 101 -13.12 3.03 -6.25
N VAL A 102 -12.23 2.29 -5.60
CA VAL A 102 -11.15 2.83 -4.78
C VAL A 102 -9.83 2.10 -5.07
N SER A 103 -8.72 2.81 -4.91
CA SER A 103 -7.37 2.24 -4.93
C SER A 103 -6.71 2.42 -3.57
N VAL A 104 -6.38 1.31 -2.93
CA VAL A 104 -5.79 1.27 -1.60
C VAL A 104 -4.28 1.09 -1.71
N HIS A 105 -3.53 1.98 -1.08
CA HIS A 105 -2.09 1.84 -0.88
C HIS A 105 -1.86 1.35 0.54
N TYR A 106 -1.35 0.13 0.68
CA TYR A 106 -1.16 -0.52 1.96
C TYR A 106 0.27 -1.03 2.17
N GLY A 107 0.72 -0.96 3.41
CA GLY A 107 1.87 -1.70 3.91
C GLY A 107 1.49 -3.15 4.23
N LEU A 108 2.48 -4.04 4.21
CA LEU A 108 2.35 -5.37 4.80
C LEU A 108 3.04 -5.39 6.16
N GLU A 109 2.27 -5.68 7.20
CA GLU A 109 2.77 -5.94 8.56
C GLU A 109 2.51 -7.41 8.88
N GLY A 110 3.52 -8.25 8.68
CA GLY A 110 3.35 -9.71 8.63
C GLY A 110 2.42 -10.09 7.48
N GLU A 111 1.26 -10.65 7.81
CA GLU A 111 0.21 -11.01 6.85
C GLU A 111 -0.92 -9.96 6.79
N THR A 112 -0.86 -8.94 7.64
CA THR A 112 -1.89 -7.89 7.70
C THR A 112 -1.62 -6.80 6.67
N ARG A 113 -2.67 -6.40 5.94
CA ARG A 113 -2.64 -5.24 5.04
C ARG A 113 -3.04 -3.97 5.79
N VAL A 114 -2.11 -3.03 5.92
CA VAL A 114 -2.27 -1.79 6.68
C VAL A 114 -2.33 -0.60 5.72
N ILE A 115 -3.46 0.08 5.66
CA ILE A 115 -3.67 1.22 4.75
C ILE A 115 -2.79 2.40 5.17
N ASN A 116 -2.08 2.97 4.20
CA ASN A 116 -1.36 4.24 4.35
C ASN A 116 -2.04 5.37 3.56
N ARG A 117 -2.66 5.03 2.41
CA ARG A 117 -3.33 6.00 1.54
C ARG A 117 -4.48 5.34 0.80
N VAL A 118 -5.58 6.07 0.63
CA VAL A 118 -6.72 5.67 -0.19
C VAL A 118 -6.88 6.69 -1.29
N VAL A 119 -6.91 6.22 -2.54
CA VAL A 119 -7.19 7.01 -3.73
C VAL A 119 -8.60 6.69 -4.18
N ILE A 120 -9.40 7.71 -4.42
CA ILE A 120 -10.80 7.59 -4.85
C ILE A 120 -10.89 7.99 -6.31
N ASP A 121 -11.58 7.16 -7.09
CA ASP A 121 -12.06 7.58 -8.41
C ASP A 121 -13.34 8.39 -8.20
N ASP A 122 -13.27 9.69 -8.50
CA ASP A 122 -14.40 10.64 -8.49
C ASP A 122 -15.21 10.49 -9.79
#